data_AF-A0A919K7A9-F1
#
_entry.id   AF-A0A919K7A9-F1
#
_cell.length_a   1.000
_cell.length_b   1.000
_cell.length_c   1.000
_cell.angle_alpha   90.00
_cell.angle_beta   90.00
_cell.angle_gamma   90.00
#
_symmetry.space_group_name_H-M   'P 1'
#
loop_
_entity.id
_entity.type
_entity.pdbx_description
1 polymer ?
#
loop_
_entity_poly.entity_id
_entity_poly.type
_entity_poly.pdbx_seq_one_letter_code
_entity_poly.pdbx_strand_id
1 'polypeptide(L)'
;MLAFLADAVDGVAGHIMVVVVSSGLGWGLAALLTGRAATGRRSAVTGATVLLVAATLVYYLLILVVSRRWSGGYLQDGSSADQYGLRSVAVMTTAWLVVSVVAGPVLGLLGQMSKTMPVPGAALAAGVACGLLASEGWQGITAAPPWRLLVAVVSSDAGYVRGFAAAQLAEVLVPFAVLVWLATVHRLWRVWPILLNAMILTAASGALCWHLLRAAANQLG
;
A
#
# COMPACT_ATOMS: atom_id res chain seq x y z
N MET A 1 -8.07 11.92 8.24
CA MET A 1 -7.41 13.10 8.83
C MET A 1 -6.15 13.50 8.07
N LEU A 2 -5.28 12.56 7.67
CA LEU A 2 -4.06 12.87 6.91
C LEU A 2 -4.31 13.33 5.47
N ALA A 3 -5.36 12.85 4.80
CA ALA A 3 -5.80 13.40 3.52
C ALA A 3 -6.35 14.84 3.62
N PHE A 4 -6.84 15.25 4.80
CA PHE A 4 -7.34 16.61 5.08
C PHE A 4 -6.25 17.54 5.65
N LEU A 5 -5.20 16.99 6.27
CA LEU A 5 -3.97 17.72 6.60
C LEU A 5 -3.12 17.98 5.36
N ALA A 6 -3.24 17.15 4.32
CA ALA A 6 -2.62 17.42 3.05
C ALA A 6 -3.24 18.60 2.28
N ASP A 7 -4.53 18.90 2.51
CA ASP A 7 -5.14 20.17 2.06
C ASP A 7 -4.58 21.39 2.83
N ALA A 8 -3.91 21.18 3.96
CA ALA A 8 -3.20 22.23 4.70
C ALA A 8 -1.72 22.36 4.31
N VAL A 9 -1.19 21.44 3.50
CA VAL A 9 0.18 21.45 2.98
C VAL A 9 0.11 21.67 1.48
N ASP A 10 0.24 22.93 1.06
CA ASP A 10 0.20 23.28 -0.36
C ASP A 10 1.29 22.56 -1.17
N GLY A 11 0.90 22.09 -2.36
CA GLY A 11 1.81 21.59 -3.39
C GLY A 11 2.15 20.09 -3.31
N VAL A 12 3.33 19.74 -3.83
CA VAL A 12 3.76 18.35 -4.08
C VAL A 12 3.89 17.52 -2.79
N ALA A 13 4.26 18.17 -1.69
CA ALA A 13 4.43 17.50 -0.39
C ALA A 13 3.10 16.99 0.19
N GLY A 14 2.02 17.77 0.05
CA GLY A 14 0.67 17.33 0.43
C GLY A 14 0.25 16.10 -0.36
N HIS A 15 0.44 16.09 -1.68
CA HIS A 15 0.12 14.94 -2.53
C HIS A 15 0.93 13.68 -2.19
N ILE A 16 2.23 13.82 -1.94
CA ILE A 16 3.07 12.69 -1.50
C ILE A 16 2.57 12.15 -0.15
N MET A 17 2.21 13.03 0.78
CA MET A 17 1.71 12.64 2.10
C MET A 17 0.33 11.96 2.01
N VAL A 18 -0.59 12.45 1.17
CA VAL A 18 -1.85 11.75 0.88
C VAL A 18 -1.57 10.38 0.35
N VAL A 19 -0.73 10.26 -0.67
CA VAL A 19 -0.46 8.97 -1.30
C VAL A 19 0.17 8.02 -0.30
N VAL A 20 1.24 8.41 0.37
CA VAL A 20 1.99 7.51 1.27
C VAL A 20 1.15 7.06 2.47
N VAL A 21 0.24 7.92 2.95
CA VAL A 21 -0.62 7.60 4.09
C VAL A 21 -1.92 6.91 3.68
N SER A 22 -2.44 7.24 2.49
CA SER A 22 -3.66 6.65 1.94
C SER A 22 -3.39 5.38 1.15
N SER A 23 -2.14 5.08 0.80
CA SER A 23 -1.75 3.85 0.13
C SER A 23 -1.58 2.73 1.15
N GLY A 24 -1.84 1.49 0.71
CA GLY A 24 -1.64 0.31 1.53
C GLY A 24 -0.20 0.15 2.02
N LEU A 25 0.76 0.86 1.41
CA LEU A 25 2.17 0.84 1.75
C LEU A 25 2.49 1.38 3.14
N GLY A 26 1.93 2.53 3.53
CA GLY A 26 2.22 3.12 4.84
C GLY A 26 1.77 2.20 5.98
N TRP A 27 0.55 1.66 5.86
CA TRP A 27 -0.01 0.71 6.82
C TRP A 27 0.67 -0.65 6.77
N GLY A 28 1.04 -1.13 5.58
CA GLY A 28 1.80 -2.36 5.40
C GLY A 28 3.19 -2.28 6.03
N LEU A 29 3.88 -1.14 5.88
CA LEU A 29 5.16 -0.89 6.55
C LEU A 29 5.00 -0.84 8.07
N ALA A 30 3.97 -0.15 8.56
CA ALA A 30 3.67 -0.11 9.99
C ALA A 30 3.37 -1.52 10.55
N ALA A 31 2.66 -2.37 9.80
CA ALA A 31 2.40 -3.75 10.16
C ALA A 31 3.70 -4.59 10.19
N LEU A 32 4.59 -4.39 9.22
CA LEU A 32 5.91 -5.02 9.17
C LEU A 32 6.77 -4.63 10.38
N LEU A 33 6.83 -3.33 10.69
CA LEU A 33 7.58 -2.80 11.84
C LEU A 33 6.99 -3.27 13.17
N THR A 34 5.66 -3.35 13.27
CA THR A 34 4.97 -3.92 14.43
C THR A 34 5.35 -5.40 14.62
N GLY A 35 5.36 -6.16 13.53
CA GLY A 35 5.82 -7.54 13.52
C GLY A 35 7.28 -7.69 13.96
N ARG A 36 8.15 -6.78 13.52
CA ARG A 36 9.57 -6.75 13.89
C ARG A 36 9.82 -6.34 15.34
N ALA A 37 8.99 -5.44 15.88
CA ALA A 37 9.09 -5.01 17.28
C ALA A 37 8.59 -6.08 18.26
N ALA A 38 7.76 -7.01 17.81
CA ALA A 38 7.16 -8.04 18.63
C ALA A 38 8.18 -8.94 19.36
N THR A 39 7.75 -9.47 20.50
CA THR A 39 8.55 -10.39 21.33
C THR A 39 8.37 -11.84 20.89
N GLY A 40 7.22 -12.20 20.31
CA GLY A 40 6.94 -13.55 19.83
C GLY A 40 6.17 -13.60 18.51
N ARG A 41 6.10 -14.80 17.92
CA ARG A 41 5.41 -15.05 16.64
C ARG A 41 3.92 -14.72 16.71
N ARG A 42 3.25 -15.13 17.79
CA ARG A 42 1.81 -14.87 17.99
C ARG A 42 1.54 -13.38 18.10
N SER A 43 2.29 -12.65 18.92
CA SER A 43 2.14 -11.20 19.08
C SER A 43 2.44 -10.43 17.79
N ALA A 44 3.41 -10.91 16.99
CA ALA A 44 3.74 -10.30 15.70
C ALA A 44 2.55 -10.40 14.72
N VAL A 45 1.95 -11.58 14.61
CA VAL A 45 0.77 -11.83 13.76
C VAL A 45 -0.42 -11.02 14.26
N THR A 46 -0.77 -11.12 15.54
CA THR A 46 -1.96 -10.44 16.08
C THR A 46 -1.79 -8.93 16.02
N GLY A 47 -0.63 -8.39 16.39
CA GLY A 47 -0.37 -6.95 16.36
C GLY A 47 -0.48 -6.37 14.95
N ALA A 48 0.19 -6.99 13.98
CA ALA A 48 0.13 -6.56 12.58
C ALA A 48 -1.30 -6.67 12.00
N THR A 49 -2.01 -7.76 12.29
CA THR A 49 -3.38 -7.97 11.78
C THR A 49 -4.37 -6.98 12.38
N VAL A 50 -4.34 -6.80 13.71
CA VAL A 50 -5.21 -5.82 14.39
C VAL A 50 -4.93 -4.42 13.87
N LEU A 51 -3.65 -4.07 13.65
CA LEU A 51 -3.28 -2.77 13.09
C LEU A 51 -3.89 -2.55 11.71
N LEU A 52 -3.75 -3.51 10.78
CA LEU A 52 -4.30 -3.37 9.43
C LEU A 52 -5.83 -3.35 9.42
N VAL A 53 -6.47 -4.23 10.20
CA VAL A 53 -7.94 -4.24 10.32
C VAL A 53 -8.45 -2.91 10.89
N ALA A 54 -7.83 -2.41 11.97
CA ALA A 54 -8.19 -1.13 12.56
C ALA A 54 -7.96 0.02 11.57
N ALA A 55 -6.85 0.02 10.84
CA ALA A 55 -6.55 1.02 9.82
C ALA A 55 -7.61 1.02 8.69
N THR A 56 -7.99 -0.16 8.18
CA THR A 56 -9.04 -0.31 7.17
C THR A 56 -10.38 0.22 7.69
N LEU A 57 -10.79 -0.18 8.89
CA LEU A 57 -12.05 0.27 9.48
C LEU A 57 -12.08 1.77 9.68
N VAL A 58 -11.02 2.35 10.27
CA VAL A 58 -10.91 3.79 10.49
C VAL A 58 -10.95 4.54 9.16
N TYR A 59 -10.22 4.07 8.14
CA TYR A 59 -10.19 4.68 6.83
C TYR A 59 -11.60 4.71 6.18
N TYR A 60 -12.30 3.59 6.15
CA TYR A 60 -13.63 3.50 5.55
C TYR A 60 -14.72 4.20 6.36
N LEU A 61 -14.63 4.19 7.70
CA LEU A 61 -15.50 5.00 8.56
C LEU A 61 -15.34 6.49 8.29
N LEU A 62 -14.09 6.95 8.12
CA LEU A 62 -13.82 8.35 7.78
C LEU A 62 -14.39 8.72 6.40
N ILE A 63 -14.25 7.86 5.40
CA ILE A 63 -14.89 8.07 4.09
C ILE A 63 -16.40 8.20 4.25
N LEU A 64 -17.02 7.31 5.03
CA LEU A 64 -18.47 7.33 5.24
C LEU A 64 -18.95 8.62 5.90
N VAL A 65 -18.28 9.05 6.99
CA VAL A 65 -18.63 10.26 7.74
C VAL A 65 -18.39 11.52 6.90
N VAL A 66 -17.24 11.63 6.26
CA VAL A 66 -16.83 12.87 5.60
C VAL A 66 -17.49 13.05 4.23
N SER A 67 -17.60 11.99 3.43
CA SER A 67 -18.28 12.07 2.14
C SER A 67 -19.79 12.22 2.27
N ARG A 68 -20.34 12.19 3.50
CA ARG A 68 -21.78 12.25 3.79
C ARG A 68 -22.62 11.35 2.89
N ARG A 69 -22.07 10.20 2.47
CA ARG A 69 -22.75 9.21 1.58
C ARG A 69 -23.99 8.55 2.22
N TRP A 70 -24.30 8.93 3.45
CA TRP A 70 -25.44 8.51 4.26
C TRP A 70 -26.54 9.60 4.32
N SER A 71 -26.30 10.79 3.75
CA SER A 71 -27.30 11.86 3.69
C SER A 71 -27.30 12.51 2.29
N GLY A 72 -28.04 11.95 1.33
CA GLY A 72 -27.97 12.49 -0.03
C GLY A 72 -28.93 11.92 -1.08
N GLY A 73 -30.24 11.97 -0.83
CA GLY A 73 -31.25 12.13 -1.89
C GLY A 73 -31.67 10.88 -2.68
N TYR A 74 -32.66 11.07 -3.55
CA TYR A 74 -33.21 10.03 -4.44
C TYR A 74 -32.64 10.20 -5.86
N LEU A 75 -32.27 9.08 -6.49
CA LEU A 75 -31.92 9.00 -7.91
C LEU A 75 -33.19 9.17 -8.78
N GLN A 76 -33.03 9.48 -10.07
CA GLN A 76 -34.15 9.62 -11.03
C GLN A 76 -35.10 8.42 -11.05
N ASP A 77 -34.59 7.25 -10.67
CA ASP A 77 -35.29 5.97 -10.65
C ASP A 77 -36.12 5.76 -9.36
N GLY A 78 -36.11 6.72 -8.42
CA GLY A 78 -36.80 6.66 -7.13
C GLY A 78 -36.06 5.88 -6.04
N SER A 79 -34.89 5.30 -6.34
CA SER A 79 -34.02 4.65 -5.35
C SER A 79 -33.22 5.68 -4.54
N SER A 80 -33.00 5.45 -3.25
CA SER A 80 -32.15 6.33 -2.43
C SER A 80 -30.69 6.17 -2.86
N ALA A 81 -30.03 7.26 -3.27
CA ALA A 81 -28.61 7.26 -3.58
C ALA A 81 -27.75 6.80 -2.38
N ASP A 82 -28.28 6.98 -1.17
CA ASP A 82 -27.70 6.54 0.10
C ASP A 82 -27.46 5.01 0.14
N GLN A 83 -28.40 4.20 -0.38
CA GLN A 83 -28.26 2.74 -0.37
C GLN A 83 -27.14 2.26 -1.30
N TYR A 84 -27.01 2.86 -2.49
CA TYR A 84 -25.93 2.52 -3.42
C TYR A 84 -24.57 2.97 -2.88
N GLY A 85 -24.50 4.17 -2.28
CA GLY A 85 -23.30 4.70 -1.63
C GLY A 85 -22.83 3.80 -0.48
N LEU A 86 -23.74 3.43 0.42
CA LEU A 86 -23.47 2.54 1.55
C LEU A 86 -23.07 1.13 1.10
N ARG A 87 -23.78 0.56 0.10
CA ARG A 87 -23.45 -0.77 -0.43
C ARG A 87 -22.06 -0.79 -1.05
N SER A 88 -21.70 0.23 -1.84
CA SER A 88 -20.37 0.35 -2.44
C SER A 88 -19.27 0.41 -1.38
N VAL A 89 -19.46 1.24 -0.34
CA VAL A 89 -18.52 1.35 0.78
C VAL A 89 -18.43 0.03 1.55
N ALA A 90 -19.54 -0.65 1.81
CA ALA A 90 -19.56 -1.94 2.51
C ALA A 90 -18.82 -3.04 1.74
N VAL A 91 -19.03 -3.13 0.42
CA VAL A 91 -18.34 -4.10 -0.45
C VAL A 91 -16.84 -3.83 -0.45
N MET A 92 -16.44 -2.57 -0.64
CA MET A 92 -15.02 -2.17 -0.60
C MET A 92 -14.39 -2.44 0.77
N THR A 93 -15.08 -2.09 1.86
CA THR A 93 -14.61 -2.35 3.23
C THR A 93 -14.41 -3.84 3.47
N THR A 94 -15.35 -4.68 3.02
CA THR A 94 -15.26 -6.13 3.16
C THR A 94 -14.08 -6.69 2.38
N ALA A 95 -13.89 -6.26 1.12
CA ALA A 95 -12.76 -6.68 0.31
C ALA A 95 -11.42 -6.33 0.97
N TRP A 96 -11.27 -5.09 1.45
CA TRP A 96 -10.05 -4.66 2.13
C TRP A 96 -9.84 -5.29 3.50
N LEU A 97 -10.92 -5.62 4.23
CA LEU A 97 -10.81 -6.38 5.47
C LEU A 97 -10.25 -7.78 5.22
N VAL A 98 -10.71 -8.48 4.18
CA VAL A 98 -10.17 -9.78 3.79
C VAL A 98 -8.67 -9.65 3.47
N VAL A 99 -8.28 -8.63 2.70
CA VAL A 99 -6.87 -8.35 2.41
C VAL A 99 -6.09 -8.09 3.71
N SER A 100 -6.59 -7.28 4.63
CA SER A 100 -5.94 -6.97 5.91
C SER A 100 -5.78 -8.20 6.81
N VAL A 101 -6.75 -9.11 6.82
CA VAL A 101 -6.70 -10.37 7.58
C VAL A 101 -5.65 -11.33 7.02
N VAL A 102 -5.38 -11.30 5.71
CA VAL A 102 -4.36 -12.13 5.07
C VAL A 102 -2.98 -11.47 5.11
N ALA A 103 -2.89 -10.18 4.80
CA ALA A 103 -1.65 -9.42 4.76
C ALA A 103 -1.04 -9.23 6.15
N GLY A 104 -1.89 -9.05 7.18
CA GLY A 104 -1.45 -8.84 8.57
C GLY A 104 -0.54 -9.95 9.09
N PRO A 105 -0.96 -11.22 9.06
CA PRO A 105 -0.11 -12.34 9.46
C PRO A 105 1.16 -12.46 8.62
N VAL A 106 1.08 -12.27 7.30
CA VAL A 106 2.24 -12.36 6.40
C VAL A 106 3.28 -11.30 6.76
N LEU A 107 2.88 -10.02 6.83
CA LEU A 107 3.78 -8.91 7.16
C LEU A 107 4.29 -9.01 8.60
N GLY A 108 3.44 -9.40 9.55
CA GLY A 108 3.83 -9.63 10.94
C GLY A 108 4.91 -10.71 11.06
N LEU A 109 4.74 -11.84 10.36
CA LEU A 109 5.72 -12.92 10.34
C LEU A 109 7.03 -12.51 9.66
N LEU A 110 6.96 -11.86 8.49
CA LEU A 110 8.17 -11.39 7.79
C LEU A 110 8.95 -10.38 8.64
N GLY A 111 8.25 -9.49 9.34
CA GLY A 111 8.85 -8.54 10.28
C GLY A 111 9.59 -9.26 11.40
N GLN A 112 8.96 -10.24 12.04
CA GLN A 112 9.58 -11.04 13.09
C GLN A 112 10.77 -11.86 12.57
N MET A 113 10.62 -12.51 11.41
CA MET A 113 11.68 -13.31 10.78
C MET A 113 12.90 -12.46 10.44
N SER A 114 12.70 -11.22 9.98
CA SER A 114 13.80 -10.28 9.70
C SER A 114 14.68 -9.95 10.91
N LYS A 115 14.18 -10.20 12.13
CA LYS A 115 14.87 -9.97 13.40
C LYS A 115 15.46 -11.24 13.99
N THR A 116 14.75 -12.37 13.90
CA THR A 116 15.10 -13.59 14.65
C THR A 116 15.79 -14.67 13.82
N MET A 117 15.70 -14.63 12.49
CA MET A 117 16.31 -15.65 11.64
C MET A 117 17.81 -15.43 11.43
N PRO A 118 18.57 -16.48 11.07
CA PRO A 118 19.95 -16.32 10.61
C PRO A 118 20.01 -15.38 9.40
N VAL A 119 21.17 -14.74 9.20
CA VAL A 119 21.43 -13.72 8.18
C VAL A 119 20.79 -13.99 6.80
N PRO A 120 20.92 -15.18 6.18
CA PRO A 120 20.27 -15.44 4.89
C PRO A 120 18.73 -15.46 4.98
N GLY A 121 18.16 -16.02 6.05
CA GLY A 121 16.71 -16.02 6.28
C GLY A 121 16.15 -14.63 6.57
N ALA A 122 16.88 -13.82 7.34
CA ALA A 122 16.52 -12.43 7.60
C ALA A 122 16.56 -11.58 6.31
N ALA A 123 17.57 -11.80 5.47
CA ALA A 123 17.70 -11.15 4.15
C ALA A 123 16.55 -11.53 3.20
N LEU A 124 16.17 -12.82 3.16
CA LEU A 124 15.00 -13.27 2.39
C LEU A 124 13.71 -12.62 2.90
N ALA A 125 13.45 -12.66 4.21
CA ALA A 125 12.24 -12.09 4.79
C ALA A 125 12.13 -10.57 4.53
N ALA A 126 13.24 -9.84 4.68
CA ALA A 126 13.30 -8.41 4.38
C ALA A 126 13.08 -8.12 2.89
N GLY A 127 13.72 -8.89 2.00
CA GLY A 127 13.54 -8.77 0.55
C GLY A 127 12.10 -9.03 0.13
N VAL A 128 11.50 -10.14 0.61
CA VAL A 128 10.08 -10.49 0.35
C VAL A 128 9.14 -9.39 0.84
N ALA A 129 9.32 -8.90 2.07
CA ALA A 129 8.47 -7.85 2.62
C ALA A 129 8.54 -6.56 1.79
N CYS A 130 9.75 -6.10 1.45
CA CYS A 130 9.94 -4.88 0.68
C CYS A 130 9.45 -5.04 -0.76
N GLY A 131 9.62 -6.22 -1.37
CA GLY A 131 9.10 -6.50 -2.71
C GLY A 131 7.58 -6.53 -2.76
N LEU A 132 6.92 -7.12 -1.75
CA LEU A 132 5.46 -7.06 -1.62
C LEU A 132 4.95 -5.61 -1.49
N LEU A 133 5.60 -4.79 -0.66
CA LEU A 133 5.23 -3.38 -0.49
C LEU A 133 5.47 -2.56 -1.77
N ALA A 134 6.54 -2.83 -2.52
CA ALA A 134 6.85 -2.12 -3.76
C ALA A 134 6.01 -2.57 -4.97
N SER A 135 5.28 -3.68 -4.86
CA SER A 135 4.60 -4.31 -6.01
C SER A 135 3.51 -3.43 -6.64
N GLU A 136 2.77 -2.67 -5.82
CA GLU A 136 1.75 -1.72 -6.29
C GLU A 136 2.40 -0.59 -7.10
N GLY A 137 3.48 0.01 -6.58
CA GLY A 137 4.24 1.05 -7.27
C GLY A 137 4.80 0.60 -8.62
N TRP A 138 5.38 -0.61 -8.68
CA TRP A 138 5.87 -1.19 -9.94
C TRP A 138 4.75 -1.44 -10.95
N GLN A 139 3.59 -1.89 -10.49
CA GLN A 139 2.44 -2.08 -11.36
C GLN A 139 1.92 -0.73 -11.88
N GLY A 140 1.91 0.31 -11.04
CA GLY A 140 1.54 1.67 -11.46
C GLY A 140 2.47 2.24 -12.53
N ILE A 141 3.79 2.06 -12.35
CA ILE A 141 4.81 2.48 -13.32
C ILE A 141 4.66 1.73 -14.64
N THR A 142 4.46 0.41 -14.61
CA THR A 142 4.34 -0.41 -15.84
C THR A 142 3.03 -0.18 -16.59
N ALA A 143 1.94 0.13 -15.86
CA ALA A 143 0.66 0.47 -16.46
C ALA A 143 0.59 1.92 -16.97
N ALA A 144 1.47 2.80 -16.51
CA ALA A 144 1.53 4.18 -16.98
C ALA A 144 2.24 4.25 -18.34
N PRO A 145 1.57 4.70 -19.41
CA PRO A 145 2.21 4.78 -20.71
C PRO A 145 3.36 5.82 -20.71
N PRO A 146 4.52 5.50 -21.31
CA PRO A 146 5.72 6.34 -21.23
C PRO A 146 5.53 7.74 -21.81
N TRP A 147 4.61 7.93 -22.76
CA TRP A 147 4.28 9.24 -23.31
C TRP A 147 3.52 10.15 -22.32
N ARG A 148 2.77 9.62 -21.34
CA ARG A 148 2.13 10.46 -20.32
C ARG A 148 3.14 11.11 -19.39
N LEU A 149 4.27 10.44 -19.13
CA LEU A 149 5.38 11.01 -18.37
C LEU A 149 6.11 12.12 -19.16
N LEU A 150 6.19 12.00 -20.49
CA LEU A 150 6.76 13.01 -21.38
C LEU A 150 5.84 14.23 -21.58
N VAL A 151 4.53 14.02 -21.74
CA VAL A 151 3.53 15.09 -21.91
C VAL A 151 3.39 15.96 -20.64
N ALA A 152 3.66 15.39 -19.46
CA ALA A 152 3.72 16.11 -18.19
C ALA A 152 4.82 17.17 -18.10
N VAL A 153 5.86 17.04 -18.91
CA VAL A 153 6.97 18.00 -19.01
C VAL A 153 6.59 19.19 -19.91
N VAL A 154 5.61 19.00 -20.80
CA VAL A 154 5.31 19.94 -21.90
C VAL A 154 3.99 20.70 -21.72
N SER A 155 3.03 20.21 -20.92
CA SER A 155 1.67 20.77 -20.82
C SER A 155 1.28 21.31 -19.44
N SER A 156 0.32 22.25 -19.42
CA SER A 156 -0.24 22.91 -18.23
C SER A 156 -0.92 21.98 -17.20
N ASP A 157 -1.16 20.70 -17.54
CA ASP A 157 -1.64 19.64 -16.62
C ASP A 157 -0.51 19.00 -15.78
N ALA A 158 0.67 19.63 -15.78
CA ALA A 158 1.88 19.13 -15.11
C ALA A 158 1.70 18.85 -13.61
N GLY A 159 0.77 19.51 -12.93
CA GLY A 159 0.53 19.31 -11.49
C GLY A 159 0.01 17.91 -11.15
N TYR A 160 -1.03 17.45 -11.85
CA TYR A 160 -1.64 16.15 -11.62
C TYR A 160 -0.70 15.00 -11.99
N VAL A 161 -0.01 15.10 -13.12
CA VAL A 161 0.91 14.04 -13.57
C VAL A 161 2.18 13.99 -12.71
N ARG A 162 2.70 15.13 -12.23
CA ARG A 162 3.80 15.13 -11.25
C ARG A 162 3.36 14.53 -9.92
N GLY A 163 2.15 14.82 -9.44
CA GLY A 163 1.60 14.23 -8.23
C GLY A 163 1.50 12.71 -8.33
N PHE A 164 0.95 12.19 -9.43
CA PHE A 164 0.87 10.76 -9.71
C PHE A 164 2.27 10.11 -9.86
N ALA A 165 3.19 10.74 -10.59
CA ALA A 165 4.55 10.21 -10.73
C ALA A 165 5.30 10.21 -9.39
N ALA A 166 5.20 11.27 -8.60
CA ALA A 166 5.81 11.37 -7.28
C ALA A 166 5.22 10.34 -6.30
N ALA A 167 3.92 10.10 -6.37
CA ALA A 167 3.22 9.06 -5.64
C ALA A 167 3.79 7.66 -5.91
N GLN A 168 3.84 7.28 -7.19
CA GLN A 168 4.33 5.98 -7.63
C GLN A 168 5.82 5.80 -7.31
N LEU A 169 6.62 6.86 -7.47
CA LEU A 169 8.03 6.85 -7.08
C LEU A 169 8.19 6.69 -5.57
N ALA A 170 7.38 7.36 -4.75
CA ALA A 170 7.41 7.19 -3.29
C ALA A 170 7.08 5.75 -2.90
N GLU A 171 6.11 5.11 -3.56
CA GLU A 171 5.73 3.72 -3.29
C GLU A 171 6.83 2.71 -3.63
N VAL A 172 7.73 3.04 -4.56
CA VAL A 172 8.91 2.21 -4.85
C VAL A 172 10.08 2.57 -3.94
N LEU A 173 10.37 3.87 -3.79
CA LEU A 173 11.55 4.36 -3.07
C LEU A 173 11.48 4.10 -1.56
N VAL A 174 10.30 4.16 -0.94
CA VAL A 174 10.16 3.92 0.51
C VAL A 174 10.55 2.48 0.88
N PRO A 175 10.01 1.42 0.22
CA PRO A 175 10.47 0.05 0.45
C PRO A 175 11.96 -0.15 0.18
N PHE A 176 12.53 0.49 -0.84
CA PHE A 176 13.98 0.46 -1.08
C PHE A 176 14.77 1.10 0.06
N ALA A 177 14.33 2.25 0.58
CA ALA A 177 14.98 2.91 1.71
C ALA A 177 14.93 2.03 2.97
N VAL A 178 13.79 1.39 3.25
CA VAL A 178 13.63 0.44 4.36
C VAL A 178 14.53 -0.77 4.17
N LEU A 179 14.62 -1.32 2.96
CA LEU A 179 15.50 -2.43 2.63
C LEU A 179 16.98 -2.07 2.86
N VAL A 180 17.43 -0.89 2.42
CA VAL A 180 18.78 -0.37 2.65
C VAL A 180 19.05 -0.17 4.14
N TRP A 181 18.08 0.36 4.88
CA TRP A 181 18.18 0.51 6.33
C TRP A 181 18.29 -0.85 7.04
N LEU A 182 17.47 -1.83 6.67
CA LEU A 182 17.58 -3.20 7.20
C LEU A 182 18.92 -3.84 6.83
N ALA A 183 19.41 -3.60 5.62
CA ALA A 183 20.71 -4.11 5.17
C ALA A 183 21.88 -3.52 5.95
N THR A 184 21.84 -2.23 6.27
CA THR A 184 22.88 -1.55 7.07
C THR A 184 22.84 -1.99 8.53
N VAL A 185 21.67 -1.96 9.18
CA VAL A 185 21.53 -2.31 10.61
C VAL A 185 21.92 -3.75 10.91
N HIS A 186 21.58 -4.70 10.03
CA HIS A 186 21.88 -6.13 10.24
C HIS A 186 23.12 -6.62 9.48
N ARG A 187 23.92 -5.72 8.89
CA ARG A 187 25.07 -6.07 8.05
C ARG A 187 24.72 -7.11 6.97
N LEU A 188 23.49 -7.09 6.47
CA LEU A 188 23.00 -8.02 5.44
C LEU A 188 23.66 -7.76 4.07
N TRP A 189 24.45 -6.69 3.96
CA TRP A 189 25.26 -6.36 2.79
C TRP A 189 26.11 -7.54 2.28
N ARG A 190 26.53 -8.45 3.15
CA ARG A 190 27.30 -9.64 2.71
C ARG A 190 26.48 -10.63 1.88
N VAL A 191 25.16 -10.62 2.03
CA VAL A 191 24.19 -11.44 1.28
C VAL A 191 23.22 -10.57 0.48
N TRP A 192 23.69 -9.42 0.01
CA TRP A 192 22.90 -8.52 -0.86
C TRP A 192 22.26 -9.20 -2.08
N PRO A 193 22.85 -10.23 -2.74
CA PRO A 193 22.22 -10.84 -3.91
C PRO A 193 20.93 -11.57 -3.54
N ILE A 194 20.90 -12.24 -2.38
CA ILE A 194 19.71 -12.96 -1.90
C ILE A 194 18.58 -11.97 -1.63
N LEU A 195 18.91 -10.87 -0.97
CA LEU A 195 17.98 -9.81 -0.62
C LEU A 195 17.38 -9.14 -1.88
N LEU A 196 18.21 -8.81 -2.87
CA LEU A 196 17.72 -8.22 -4.12
C LEU A 196 16.91 -9.21 -4.96
N ASN A 197 17.37 -10.46 -5.09
CA ASN A 197 16.62 -11.48 -5.84
C ASN A 197 15.24 -11.73 -5.22
N ALA A 198 15.17 -11.85 -3.89
CA ALA A 198 13.89 -12.00 -3.20
C ALA A 198 12.97 -10.80 -3.44
N MET A 199 13.51 -9.57 -3.35
CA MET A 199 12.75 -8.35 -3.61
C MET A 199 12.23 -8.28 -5.05
N ILE A 200 13.10 -8.54 -6.04
CA ILE A 200 12.73 -8.48 -7.46
C ILE A 200 11.68 -9.53 -7.79
N LEU A 201 11.87 -10.78 -7.34
CA LEU A 201 10.94 -11.88 -7.60
C LEU A 201 9.57 -11.62 -6.98
N THR A 202 9.53 -11.12 -5.75
CA THR A 202 8.25 -10.83 -5.07
C THR A 202 7.58 -9.58 -5.60
N ALA A 203 8.34 -8.53 -5.93
CA ALA A 203 7.81 -7.34 -6.60
C ALA A 203 7.21 -7.68 -7.98
N ALA A 204 7.93 -8.46 -8.79
CA ALA A 204 7.46 -8.89 -10.10
C ALA A 204 6.22 -9.79 -10.01
N SER A 205 6.23 -10.75 -9.08
CA SER A 205 5.09 -11.65 -8.85
C SER A 205 3.86 -10.88 -8.33
N GLY A 206 4.05 -9.93 -7.41
CA GLY A 206 3.00 -9.06 -6.91
C GLY A 206 2.43 -8.15 -7.99
N ALA A 207 3.29 -7.54 -8.82
CA ALA A 207 2.86 -6.70 -9.93
C ALA A 207 2.07 -7.50 -10.98
N LEU A 208 2.50 -8.73 -11.29
CA LEU A 208 1.76 -9.64 -12.16
C LEU A 208 0.40 -10.01 -11.57
N CYS A 209 0.33 -10.33 -10.29
CA CYS A 209 -0.92 -10.63 -9.60
C CYS A 209 -1.91 -9.45 -9.67
N TRP A 210 -1.42 -8.22 -9.43
CA TRP A 210 -2.21 -7.01 -9.60
C TRP A 210 -2.69 -6.80 -11.04
N HIS A 211 -1.84 -7.06 -12.02
CA HIS A 211 -2.21 -6.96 -13.43
C HIS A 211 -3.33 -7.93 -13.78
N LEU A 212 -3.23 -9.20 -13.35
CA LEU A 212 -4.26 -10.22 -13.55
C LEU A 212 -5.56 -9.86 -12.84
N LEU A 213 -5.49 -9.33 -11.62
CA LEU A 213 -6.66 -8.92 -10.86
C LEU A 213 -7.39 -7.74 -11.54
N ARG A 214 -6.64 -6.77 -12.08
CA ARG A 214 -7.23 -5.68 -12.88
C ARG A 214 -7.83 -6.19 -14.19
N ALA A 215 -7.14 -7.09 -14.88
CA ALA A 215 -7.65 -7.69 -16.12
C ALA A 215 -8.96 -8.46 -15.87
N ALA A 216 -9.03 -9.25 -14.80
CA ALA A 216 -10.24 -9.98 -14.41
C ALA A 216 -11.38 -9.02 -14.01
N ALA A 217 -11.06 -7.97 -13.24
CA ALA A 217 -12.06 -6.97 -12.85
C ALA A 217 -12.66 -6.26 -14.07
N ASN A 218 -11.85 -5.97 -15.09
CA ASN A 218 -12.30 -5.34 -16.33
C ASN A 218 -13.13 -6.26 -17.24
N GLN A 219 -13.08 -7.58 -17.04
CA GLN A 219 -13.90 -8.54 -17.80
C GLN A 219 -15.26 -8.82 -17.15
N LEU A 220 -15.40 -8.51 -15.85
CA LEU A 220 -16.60 -8.76 -15.06
C LEU A 220 -17.55 -7.56 -14.99
N GLY A 221 -17.18 -6.43 -15.62
CA GLY A 221 -17.99 -5.21 -15.72
C GLY A 221 -18.07 -4.74 -17.17
#